data_AF-A0A954CFN2-F1
#
_entry.id   AF-A0A954CFN2-F1
#
_cell.length_a   1.000
_cell.length_b   1.000
_cell.length_c   1.000
_cell.angle_alpha   90.00
_cell.angle_beta   90.00
_cell.angle_gamma   90.00
#
_symmetry.space_group_name_H-M   'P 1'
#
loop_
_entity.id
_entity.type
_entity.pdbx_description
1 polymer ?
#
loop_
_entity_poly.entity_id
_entity_poly.type
_entity_poly.pdbx_seq_one_letter_code
_entity_poly.pdbx_strand_id
1 'polypeptide(L)'
;MRKLVPTLSLVILLLLTASQRTIDAQDKPVLRGIKACNAALDLLEAGKPAEALEVMEAAKGTLDAEDEWLWWGNTGHCYRDLRQDDKALEHYEQAVKLQPDCWFRFSYCRLLHEYGRWDEALVELDKEIDREYAESVRAMKAVINGPFKERWPLTHKKLELKSKRGNYLVVSDVGVTPEEMDALEAEAATYDLTSKPDQRRLEKLLKPHDDLVSLANLAELSRDEYMRFTGAKSKSIPKGKISKVFFFTNESDFHSYAMDCGGDGDTENTLGFYDPTLKYLQLYSQPGAKSQVCGLARDTIDTFFHEGWHQFFDMITEQTPVWFDEGLAEFVGYADVKNKGAKIELGLLVRVRGEHYTRYERIRECITEGSYIPFSKFFRFTSRDWNSGDVNIHYAQAWSIAYFALQGTDSGFRKDYSKLFWELSKGRPVDEIVDELFPEDKLKRYEEAWLKYWKTT
;
A
#
# COMPACT_ATOMS: atom_id res chain seq x y z
N MET A 1 63.87 -24.64 29.59
CA MET A 1 63.64 -26.00 30.13
C MET A 1 62.37 -26.01 30.96
N ARG A 2 61.51 -27.01 30.71
CA ARG A 2 60.51 -27.64 31.59
C ARG A 2 59.51 -26.79 32.41
N LYS A 3 58.26 -26.94 31.96
CA LYS A 3 56.98 -27.06 32.69
C LYS A 3 57.07 -27.22 34.21
N LEU A 4 56.14 -26.55 34.91
CA LEU A 4 55.30 -27.22 35.90
C LEU A 4 53.85 -26.74 35.77
N VAL A 5 52.96 -27.68 35.53
CA VAL A 5 51.51 -27.56 35.75
C VAL A 5 51.27 -27.89 37.22
N PRO A 6 50.49 -27.06 37.91
CA PRO A 6 49.31 -27.53 38.65
C PRO A 6 48.12 -26.66 38.24
N THR A 7 46.86 -27.10 38.13
CA THR A 7 46.18 -28.36 38.36
C THR A 7 44.81 -28.18 37.70
N LEU A 8 44.35 -29.19 36.98
CA LEU A 8 43.13 -29.21 36.17
C LEU A 8 41.80 -29.03 36.98
N SER A 9 41.87 -28.82 38.30
CA SER A 9 40.70 -28.77 39.18
C SER A 9 40.17 -27.35 39.45
N LEU A 10 40.94 -26.28 39.21
CA LEU A 10 40.46 -24.90 39.39
C LEU A 10 39.80 -24.33 38.12
N VAL A 11 40.25 -24.79 36.95
CA VAL A 11 39.70 -24.36 35.64
C VAL A 11 38.35 -25.02 35.35
N ILE A 12 38.09 -26.23 35.85
CA ILE A 12 36.76 -26.88 35.71
C ILE A 12 35.73 -26.24 36.67
N LEU A 13 36.14 -25.75 37.85
CA LEU A 13 35.23 -25.04 38.76
C LEU A 13 34.94 -23.59 38.30
N LEU A 14 35.89 -22.93 37.64
CA LEU A 14 35.68 -21.64 36.98
C LEU A 14 34.92 -21.76 35.64
N LEU A 15 35.06 -22.86 34.90
CA LEU A 15 34.27 -23.13 33.70
C LEU A 15 32.85 -23.60 34.03
N LEU A 16 32.63 -24.29 35.16
CA LEU A 16 31.28 -24.62 35.64
C LEU A 16 30.58 -23.38 36.21
N THR A 17 31.27 -22.48 36.90
CA THR A 17 30.66 -21.22 37.40
C THR A 17 30.49 -20.17 36.31
N ALA A 18 31.37 -20.13 35.30
CA ALA A 18 31.18 -19.30 34.11
C ALA A 18 30.06 -19.86 33.22
N SER A 19 29.96 -21.18 33.02
CA SER A 19 28.83 -21.77 32.29
C SER A 19 27.53 -21.59 33.06
N GLN A 20 27.50 -21.76 34.39
CA GLN A 20 26.31 -21.49 35.18
C GLN A 20 25.92 -20.00 35.15
N ARG A 21 26.87 -19.06 35.14
CA ARG A 21 26.57 -17.61 35.03
C ARG A 21 26.12 -17.17 33.63
N THR A 22 26.60 -17.80 32.56
CA THR A 22 26.04 -17.57 31.20
C THR A 22 24.72 -18.31 30.97
N ILE A 23 24.47 -19.42 31.66
CA ILE A 23 23.19 -20.13 31.66
C ILE A 23 22.16 -19.36 32.52
N ASP A 24 22.53 -18.85 33.69
CA ASP A 24 21.70 -17.97 34.53
C ASP A 24 21.43 -16.59 33.88
N ALA A 25 22.28 -16.16 32.94
CA ALA A 25 22.00 -14.97 32.16
C ALA A 25 20.89 -15.22 31.13
N GLN A 26 20.78 -16.41 30.53
CA GLN A 26 19.77 -16.75 29.52
C GLN A 26 18.34 -16.89 30.08
N ASP A 27 18.19 -17.05 31.40
CA ASP A 27 16.91 -17.29 32.08
C ASP A 27 16.32 -16.06 32.79
N LYS A 28 16.91 -14.88 32.64
CA LYS A 28 16.26 -13.64 33.10
C LYS A 28 14.97 -13.41 32.30
N PRO A 29 13.80 -13.21 32.96
CA PRO A 29 12.55 -12.89 32.27
C PRO A 29 12.71 -11.79 31.21
N VAL A 30 13.49 -10.76 31.52
CA VAL A 30 13.77 -9.62 30.63
C VAL A 30 14.38 -10.03 29.29
N LEU A 31 15.36 -10.95 29.31
CA LEU A 31 15.95 -11.45 28.06
C LEU A 31 14.97 -12.34 27.27
N ARG A 32 13.99 -12.97 27.95
CA ARG A 32 12.92 -13.69 27.25
C ARG A 32 12.00 -12.72 26.52
N GLY A 33 11.65 -11.59 27.14
CA GLY A 33 10.85 -10.53 26.53
C GLY A 33 11.50 -9.94 25.29
N ILE A 34 12.76 -9.50 25.38
CA ILE A 34 13.49 -8.91 24.24
C ILE A 34 13.63 -9.93 23.10
N LYS A 35 13.97 -11.19 23.41
CA LYS A 35 14.03 -12.26 22.40
C LYS A 35 12.69 -12.51 21.72
N ALA A 36 11.60 -12.45 22.48
CA ALA A 36 10.26 -12.62 21.93
C ALA A 36 9.88 -11.47 20.98
N CYS A 37 10.23 -10.22 21.30
CA CYS A 37 10.05 -9.09 20.38
C CYS A 37 10.78 -9.30 19.05
N ASN A 38 12.06 -9.68 19.09
CA ASN A 38 12.82 -9.94 17.87
C ASN A 38 12.24 -11.12 17.07
N ALA A 39 11.92 -12.23 17.74
CA ALA A 39 11.32 -13.40 17.09
C ALA A 39 9.95 -13.09 16.49
N ALA A 40 9.14 -12.24 17.14
CA ALA A 40 7.87 -11.79 16.59
C ALA A 40 8.07 -10.95 15.33
N LEU A 41 9.03 -10.02 15.33
CA LEU A 41 9.37 -9.24 14.12
C LEU A 41 9.83 -10.14 12.97
N ASP A 42 10.71 -11.12 13.22
CA ASP A 42 11.15 -12.09 12.20
C ASP A 42 9.95 -12.89 11.63
N LEU A 43 8.98 -13.25 12.47
CA LEU A 43 7.76 -13.94 12.04
C LEU A 43 6.83 -13.03 11.24
N LEU A 44 6.71 -11.75 11.59
CA LEU A 44 5.93 -10.78 10.83
C LEU A 44 6.55 -10.54 9.44
N GLU A 45 7.87 -10.40 9.36
CA GLU A 45 8.59 -10.32 8.08
C GLU A 45 8.39 -11.58 7.23
N ALA A 46 8.27 -12.75 7.86
CA ALA A 46 7.94 -14.01 7.20
C ALA A 46 6.44 -14.19 6.86
N GLY A 47 5.59 -13.19 7.12
CA GLY A 47 4.15 -13.25 6.86
C GLY A 47 3.37 -14.16 7.80
N LYS A 48 3.89 -14.40 9.02
CA LYS A 48 3.33 -15.33 10.02
C LYS A 48 2.82 -14.59 11.26
N PRO A 49 1.86 -13.67 11.14
CA PRO A 49 1.46 -12.80 12.25
C PRO A 49 0.69 -13.54 13.36
N ALA A 50 0.09 -14.70 13.07
CA ALA A 50 -0.54 -15.54 14.08
C ALA A 50 0.50 -16.19 15.00
N GLU A 51 1.59 -16.74 14.44
CA GLU A 51 2.72 -17.30 15.19
C GLU A 51 3.43 -16.19 15.99
N ALA A 52 3.60 -15.01 15.39
CA ALA A 52 4.17 -13.84 16.07
C ALA A 52 3.33 -13.44 17.30
N LEU A 53 2.00 -13.42 17.16
CA LEU A 53 1.10 -13.11 18.29
C LEU A 53 1.21 -14.15 19.41
N GLU A 54 1.31 -15.45 19.09
CA GLU A 54 1.51 -16.51 20.09
C GLU A 54 2.81 -16.31 20.88
N VAL A 55 3.90 -15.96 20.19
CA VAL A 55 5.19 -15.63 20.81
C VAL A 55 5.06 -14.42 21.75
N MET A 56 4.38 -13.37 21.30
CA MET A 56 4.17 -12.16 22.11
C MET A 56 3.30 -12.41 23.33
N GLU A 57 2.20 -13.17 23.20
CA GLU A 57 1.33 -13.52 24.33
C GLU A 57 2.07 -14.37 25.38
N ALA A 58 2.93 -15.30 24.95
CA ALA A 58 3.77 -16.09 25.86
C ALA A 58 4.82 -15.25 26.61
N ALA A 59 5.23 -14.11 26.04
CA ALA A 59 6.22 -13.20 26.61
C ALA A 59 5.61 -12.07 27.47
N LYS A 60 4.28 -12.05 27.64
CA LYS A 60 3.60 -11.02 28.42
C LYS A 60 4.12 -10.95 29.86
N GLY A 61 4.46 -9.75 30.32
CA GLY A 61 4.98 -9.51 31.68
C GLY A 61 6.39 -10.04 31.92
N THR A 62 7.14 -10.39 30.86
CA THR A 62 8.54 -10.81 31.00
C THR A 62 9.53 -9.66 30.84
N LEU A 63 9.12 -8.54 30.24
CA LEU A 63 9.90 -7.30 30.18
C LEU A 63 9.85 -6.54 31.51
N ASP A 64 10.89 -5.76 31.78
CA ASP A 64 10.90 -4.82 32.90
C ASP A 64 9.90 -3.67 32.63
N ALA A 65 9.48 -2.98 33.69
CA ALA A 65 8.47 -1.90 33.58
C ALA A 65 8.89 -0.77 32.63
N GLU A 66 10.19 -0.49 32.52
CA GLU A 66 10.75 0.53 31.61
C GLU A 66 10.67 0.10 30.13
N ASP A 67 10.58 -1.20 29.85
CA ASP A 67 10.56 -1.78 28.50
C ASP A 67 9.18 -2.34 28.10
N GLU A 68 8.18 -2.28 28.98
CA GLU A 68 6.87 -2.89 28.76
C GLU A 68 6.17 -2.36 27.48
N TRP A 69 6.46 -1.13 27.08
CA TRP A 69 5.96 -0.52 25.84
C TRP A 69 6.37 -1.31 24.57
N LEU A 70 7.50 -2.04 24.59
CA LEU A 70 7.92 -2.93 23.50
C LEU A 70 6.94 -4.09 23.32
N TRP A 71 6.41 -4.64 24.41
CA TRP A 71 5.40 -5.69 24.32
C TRP A 71 4.13 -5.16 23.68
N TRP A 72 3.62 -4.02 24.16
CA TRP A 72 2.43 -3.38 23.61
C TRP A 72 2.59 -3.06 22.12
N GLY A 73 3.69 -2.43 21.72
CA GLY A 73 3.91 -2.05 20.34
C GLY A 73 4.05 -3.24 19.38
N ASN A 74 4.85 -4.25 19.74
CA ASN A 74 5.03 -5.44 18.91
C ASN A 74 3.76 -6.31 18.82
N THR A 75 2.99 -6.42 19.91
CA THR A 75 1.66 -7.04 19.86
C THR A 75 0.70 -6.22 18.98
N GLY A 76 0.82 -4.89 18.99
CA GLY A 76 0.11 -4.00 18.08
C GLY A 76 0.41 -4.29 16.61
N HIS A 77 1.67 -4.54 16.25
CA HIS A 77 2.05 -5.01 14.92
C HIS A 77 1.45 -6.38 14.58
N CYS A 78 1.46 -7.33 15.52
CA CYS A 78 0.82 -8.62 15.29
C CYS A 78 -0.69 -8.48 15.00
N TYR A 79 -1.40 -7.64 15.76
CA TYR A 79 -2.82 -7.38 15.51
C TYR A 79 -3.07 -6.64 14.19
N ARG A 80 -2.17 -5.73 13.82
CA ARG A 80 -2.22 -4.98 12.55
C ARG A 80 -2.17 -5.94 11.35
N ASP A 81 -1.18 -6.84 11.32
CA ASP A 81 -0.97 -7.79 10.23
C ASP A 81 -2.05 -8.89 10.21
N LEU A 82 -2.63 -9.20 11.39
CA LEU A 82 -3.86 -10.02 11.53
C LEU A 82 -5.15 -9.27 11.17
N ARG A 83 -5.06 -8.00 10.77
CA ARG A 83 -6.20 -7.15 10.37
C ARG A 83 -7.24 -6.94 11.48
N GLN A 84 -6.78 -7.00 12.72
CA GLN A 84 -7.51 -6.66 13.94
C GLN A 84 -7.18 -5.23 14.38
N ASP A 85 -7.43 -4.28 13.48
CA ASP A 85 -7.00 -2.89 13.58
C ASP A 85 -7.49 -2.18 14.86
N ASP A 86 -8.69 -2.51 15.36
CA ASP A 86 -9.21 -1.97 16.63
C ASP A 86 -8.30 -2.32 17.81
N LYS A 87 -7.81 -3.57 17.87
CA LYS A 87 -6.86 -4.01 18.89
C LYS A 87 -5.48 -3.40 18.65
N ALA A 88 -5.05 -3.30 17.39
CA ALA A 88 -3.78 -2.66 17.06
C ALA A 88 -3.74 -1.20 17.53
N LEU A 89 -4.81 -0.43 17.30
CA LEU A 89 -4.96 0.94 17.81
C LEU A 89 -4.85 1.00 19.34
N GLU A 90 -5.56 0.12 20.07
CA GLU A 90 -5.48 0.04 21.53
C GLU A 90 -4.04 -0.23 22.00
N HIS A 91 -3.36 -1.19 21.37
CA HIS A 91 -2.02 -1.60 21.76
C HIS A 91 -0.97 -0.54 21.46
N TYR A 92 -1.05 0.12 20.30
CA TYR A 92 -0.18 1.25 20.00
C TYR A 92 -0.44 2.42 20.97
N GLU A 93 -1.70 2.70 21.31
CA GLU A 93 -2.03 3.74 22.28
C GLU A 93 -1.40 3.46 23.66
N GLN A 94 -1.40 2.20 24.12
CA GLN A 94 -0.74 1.82 25.37
C GLN A 94 0.79 1.95 25.29
N ALA A 95 1.41 1.51 24.19
CA ALA A 95 2.86 1.68 23.99
C ALA A 95 3.27 3.16 24.09
N VAL A 96 2.51 4.03 23.41
CA VAL A 96 2.74 5.48 23.38
C VAL A 96 2.45 6.16 24.72
N LYS A 97 1.52 5.63 25.54
CA LYS A 97 1.27 6.10 26.91
C LYS A 97 2.41 5.77 27.86
N LEU A 98 3.02 4.60 27.70
CA LEU A 98 4.14 4.13 28.54
C LEU A 98 5.45 4.82 28.15
N GLN A 99 5.73 4.93 26.85
CA GLN A 99 6.92 5.59 26.32
C GLN A 99 6.53 6.64 25.26
N PRO A 100 6.45 7.94 25.63
CA PRO A 100 5.97 8.97 24.72
C PRO A 100 6.81 9.21 23.45
N ASP A 101 8.12 8.99 23.46
CA ASP A 101 9.01 9.23 22.30
C ASP A 101 9.24 7.98 21.44
N CYS A 102 8.58 6.85 21.73
CA CYS A 102 8.81 5.60 21.01
C CYS A 102 8.36 5.63 19.54
N TRP A 103 9.03 4.83 18.71
CA TRP A 103 8.74 4.74 17.27
C TRP A 103 7.35 4.19 16.94
N PHE A 104 6.71 3.44 17.85
CA PHE A 104 5.34 2.95 17.65
C PHE A 104 4.31 4.08 17.52
N ARG A 105 4.64 5.32 17.95
CA ARG A 105 3.81 6.49 17.70
C ARG A 105 3.57 6.71 16.21
N PHE A 106 4.57 6.46 15.36
CA PHE A 106 4.39 6.57 13.91
C PHE A 106 3.41 5.51 13.38
N SER A 107 3.53 4.25 13.81
CA SER A 107 2.57 3.17 13.48
C SER A 107 1.15 3.50 13.93
N TYR A 108 1.00 4.10 15.12
CA TYR A 108 -0.27 4.57 15.65
C TYR A 108 -0.90 5.62 14.73
N CYS A 109 -0.17 6.69 14.42
CA CYS A 109 -0.61 7.78 13.56
C CYS A 109 -0.96 7.31 12.15
N ARG A 110 -0.19 6.36 11.61
CA ARG A 110 -0.48 5.72 10.31
C ARG A 110 -1.84 5.02 10.32
N LEU A 111 -2.13 4.26 11.38
CA LEU A 111 -3.42 3.59 11.51
C LEU A 111 -4.56 4.59 11.69
N LEU A 112 -4.37 5.65 12.47
CA LEU A 112 -5.33 6.75 12.58
C LEU A 112 -5.62 7.41 11.22
N HIS A 113 -4.58 7.66 10.43
CA HIS A 113 -4.69 8.23 9.07
C HIS A 113 -5.57 7.36 8.17
N GLU A 114 -5.33 6.04 8.15
CA GLU A 114 -6.12 5.10 7.34
C GLU A 114 -7.60 5.07 7.73
N TYR A 115 -7.94 5.33 8.99
CA TYR A 115 -9.32 5.41 9.48
C TYR A 115 -9.94 6.81 9.36
N GLY A 116 -9.24 7.75 8.72
CA GLY A 116 -9.71 9.13 8.56
C GLY A 116 -9.70 9.96 9.85
N ARG A 117 -9.02 9.48 10.91
CA ARG A 117 -8.85 10.20 12.19
C ARG A 117 -7.66 11.17 12.09
N TRP A 118 -7.71 12.03 11.08
CA TRP A 118 -6.60 12.90 10.67
C TRP A 118 -6.23 13.95 11.70
N ASP A 119 -7.21 14.59 12.33
CA ASP A 119 -6.94 15.60 13.37
C ASP A 119 -6.24 14.96 14.59
N GLU A 120 -6.69 13.77 14.99
CA GLU A 120 -6.05 13.00 16.06
C GLU A 120 -4.63 12.59 15.67
N ALA A 121 -4.42 12.13 14.44
CA ALA A 121 -3.09 11.80 13.94
C ALA A 121 -2.15 13.01 13.95
N LEU A 122 -2.60 14.19 13.51
CA LEU A 122 -1.79 15.41 13.54
C LEU A 122 -1.40 15.80 14.97
N VAL A 123 -2.34 15.74 15.92
CA VAL A 123 -2.07 16.02 17.34
C VAL A 123 -0.99 15.09 17.90
N GLU A 124 -1.03 13.80 17.55
CA GLU A 124 0.00 12.85 18.00
C GLU A 124 1.33 13.06 17.26
N LEU A 125 1.32 13.40 15.97
CA LEU A 125 2.53 13.70 15.19
C LEU A 125 3.21 15.03 15.59
N ASP A 126 2.51 15.93 16.28
CA ASP A 126 3.06 17.17 16.86
C ASP A 126 3.79 16.94 18.19
N LYS A 127 3.65 15.75 18.79
CA LYS A 127 4.41 15.36 19.99
C LYS A 127 5.81 14.86 19.61
N GLU A 128 6.66 14.74 20.61
CA GLU A 128 8.01 14.20 20.44
C GLU A 128 7.94 12.75 19.91
N ILE A 129 8.70 12.49 18.84
CA ILE A 129 8.91 11.20 18.20
C ILE A 129 10.41 11.05 18.05
N ASP A 130 10.91 9.82 18.13
CA ASP A 130 12.27 9.46 17.74
C ASP A 130 12.70 10.20 16.46
N ARG A 131 13.86 10.87 16.54
CA ARG A 131 14.39 11.71 15.46
C ARG A 131 14.57 10.95 14.15
N GLU A 132 14.76 9.64 14.21
CA GLU A 132 14.91 8.80 13.01
C GLU A 132 13.65 8.81 12.14
N TYR A 133 12.49 9.12 12.72
CA TYR A 133 11.21 9.23 12.02
C TYR A 133 10.86 10.68 11.61
N ALA A 134 11.73 11.66 11.82
CA ALA A 134 11.42 13.07 11.57
C ALA A 134 10.96 13.34 10.11
N GLU A 135 11.59 12.68 9.13
CA GLU A 135 11.20 12.79 7.72
C GLU A 135 9.85 12.11 7.45
N SER A 136 9.66 10.89 7.95
CA SER A 136 8.39 10.16 7.82
C SER A 136 7.23 10.90 8.49
N VAL A 137 7.47 11.55 9.63
CA VAL A 137 6.49 12.39 10.33
C VAL A 137 6.14 13.62 9.48
N ARG A 138 7.13 14.30 8.89
CA ARG A 138 6.89 15.43 7.99
C ARG A 138 6.05 15.00 6.79
N ALA A 139 6.44 13.91 6.14
CA ALA A 139 5.75 13.33 5.00
C ALA A 139 4.29 12.98 5.33
N MET A 140 4.04 12.31 6.46
CA MET A 140 2.68 11.98 6.89
C MET A 140 1.84 13.22 7.18
N LYS A 141 2.42 14.27 7.78
CA LYS A 141 1.74 15.55 7.97
C LYS A 141 1.39 16.20 6.63
N ALA A 142 2.30 16.15 5.64
CA ALA A 142 2.02 16.65 4.30
C ALA A 142 0.86 15.89 3.66
N VAL A 143 0.88 14.54 3.71
CA VAL A 143 -0.21 13.69 3.22
C VAL A 143 -1.53 14.02 3.92
N ILE A 144 -1.55 14.18 5.25
CA ILE A 144 -2.76 14.50 5.99
C ILE A 144 -3.30 15.89 5.63
N ASN A 145 -2.44 16.91 5.62
CA ASN A 145 -2.83 18.29 5.33
C ASN A 145 -3.23 18.50 3.87
N GLY A 146 -2.67 17.72 2.95
CA GLY A 146 -2.87 17.86 1.51
C GLY A 146 -2.08 19.04 0.92
N PRO A 147 -2.00 19.10 -0.41
CA PRO A 147 -1.15 20.06 -1.13
C PRO A 147 -1.63 21.51 -1.04
N PHE A 148 -2.92 21.72 -0.75
CA PHE A 148 -3.57 23.01 -0.96
C PHE A 148 -3.79 23.83 0.31
N LYS A 149 -3.68 23.20 1.48
CA LYS A 149 -4.04 23.81 2.77
C LYS A 149 -3.13 24.98 3.15
N GLU A 150 -1.85 24.92 2.80
CA GLU A 150 -0.91 26.00 3.11
C GLU A 150 -1.19 27.27 2.31
N ARG A 151 -1.48 27.13 1.00
CA ARG A 151 -1.79 28.27 0.12
C ARG A 151 -3.19 28.84 0.36
N TRP A 152 -4.18 27.97 0.61
CA TRP A 152 -5.59 28.34 0.76
C TRP A 152 -6.18 27.85 2.09
N PRO A 153 -5.71 28.37 3.24
CA PRO A 153 -6.11 27.87 4.55
C PRO A 153 -7.63 27.97 4.82
N LEU A 154 -8.31 28.98 4.30
CA LEU A 154 -9.76 29.14 4.46
C LEU A 154 -10.56 28.35 3.42
N THR A 155 -10.02 28.14 2.22
CA THR A 155 -10.79 27.61 1.07
C THR A 155 -10.36 26.26 0.52
N HIS A 156 -9.25 25.66 0.97
CA HIS A 156 -8.77 24.34 0.49
C HIS A 156 -9.83 23.23 0.55
N LYS A 157 -10.77 23.28 1.51
CA LYS A 157 -11.88 22.31 1.61
C LYS A 157 -12.79 22.28 0.39
N LYS A 158 -12.77 23.32 -0.45
CA LYS A 158 -13.45 23.31 -1.75
C LYS A 158 -12.89 22.26 -2.71
N LEU A 159 -11.60 21.95 -2.56
CA LEU A 159 -10.83 21.00 -3.37
C LEU A 159 -10.81 19.60 -2.75
N GLU A 160 -11.51 19.39 -1.62
CA GLU A 160 -11.60 18.11 -0.92
C GLU A 160 -13.03 17.58 -0.92
N LEU A 161 -13.20 16.32 -1.30
CA LEU A 161 -14.50 15.67 -1.24
C LEU A 161 -14.37 14.25 -0.72
N LYS A 162 -15.01 14.02 0.44
CA LYS A 162 -15.31 12.66 0.88
C LYS A 162 -16.38 12.08 -0.03
N SER A 163 -16.10 10.92 -0.63
CA SER A 163 -17.00 10.25 -1.54
C SER A 163 -18.33 9.88 -0.87
N LYS A 164 -19.38 9.65 -1.67
CA LYS A 164 -20.74 9.40 -1.16
C LYS A 164 -20.85 8.21 -0.20
N ARG A 165 -20.06 7.14 -0.42
CA ARG A 165 -20.03 5.97 0.49
C ARG A 165 -18.94 6.07 1.55
N GLY A 166 -18.15 7.14 1.52
CA GLY A 166 -17.12 7.44 2.51
C GLY A 166 -15.87 6.58 2.40
N ASN A 167 -15.69 5.82 1.32
CA ASN A 167 -14.50 4.99 1.10
C ASN A 167 -13.27 5.81 0.66
N TYR A 168 -13.50 7.01 0.11
CA TYR A 168 -12.44 7.85 -0.44
C TYR A 168 -12.51 9.27 0.11
N LEU A 169 -11.34 9.86 0.32
CA LEU A 169 -11.16 11.31 0.29
C LEU A 169 -10.42 11.65 -1.00
N VAL A 170 -11.08 12.36 -1.89
CA VAL A 170 -10.48 12.86 -3.13
C VAL A 170 -10.09 14.32 -2.92
N VAL A 171 -8.87 14.66 -3.28
CA VAL A 171 -8.33 16.02 -3.23
C VAL A 171 -7.85 16.40 -4.62
N SER A 172 -8.34 17.49 -5.19
CA SER A 172 -8.06 17.81 -6.60
C SER A 172 -8.22 19.29 -6.92
N ASP A 173 -7.31 19.83 -7.71
CA ASP A 173 -7.43 21.14 -8.38
C ASP A 173 -8.01 21.04 -9.80
N VAL A 174 -8.14 19.83 -10.36
CA VAL A 174 -8.72 19.62 -11.70
C VAL A 174 -10.07 20.32 -11.84
N GLY A 175 -10.15 21.28 -12.77
CA GLY A 175 -11.38 22.04 -13.05
C GLY A 175 -11.52 23.34 -12.25
N VAL A 176 -10.52 23.72 -11.45
CA VAL A 176 -10.46 25.02 -10.75
C VAL A 176 -9.06 25.61 -10.93
N THR A 177 -8.96 26.88 -11.33
CA THR A 177 -7.65 27.52 -11.50
C THR A 177 -7.11 28.08 -10.18
N PRO A 178 -5.78 28.24 -10.04
CA PRO A 178 -5.21 28.92 -8.88
C PRO A 178 -5.75 30.34 -8.67
N GLU A 179 -6.04 31.09 -9.74
CA GLU A 179 -6.59 32.45 -9.65
C GLU A 179 -8.03 32.45 -9.09
N GLU A 180 -8.84 31.45 -9.46
CA GLU A 180 -10.17 31.27 -8.90
C GLU A 180 -10.08 30.98 -7.40
N MET A 181 -9.15 30.12 -6.99
CA MET A 181 -8.92 29.83 -5.56
C MET A 181 -8.35 31.03 -4.81
N ASP A 182 -7.41 31.77 -5.38
CA ASP A 182 -6.86 32.99 -4.78
C ASP A 182 -7.96 34.05 -4.57
N ALA A 183 -8.89 34.19 -5.53
CA ALA A 183 -10.04 35.08 -5.40
C ALA A 183 -11.01 34.64 -4.31
N LEU A 184 -11.29 33.33 -4.19
CA LEU A 184 -12.12 32.77 -3.13
C LEU A 184 -11.50 32.95 -1.75
N GLU A 185 -10.18 32.74 -1.64
CA GLU A 185 -9.43 32.95 -0.40
C GLU A 185 -9.46 34.42 0.02
N ALA A 186 -9.27 35.34 -0.93
CA ALA A 186 -9.37 36.77 -0.69
C ALA A 186 -10.79 37.19 -0.23
N GLU A 187 -11.84 36.60 -0.82
CA GLU A 187 -13.22 36.81 -0.36
C GLU A 187 -13.42 36.28 1.06
N ALA A 188 -13.02 35.04 1.32
CA ALA A 188 -13.16 34.39 2.62
C ALA A 188 -12.40 35.14 3.73
N ALA A 189 -11.26 35.78 3.41
CA ALA A 189 -10.50 36.59 4.34
C ALA A 189 -11.25 37.86 4.82
N THR A 190 -12.30 38.29 4.12
CA THR A 190 -13.15 39.43 4.54
C THR A 190 -14.19 39.06 5.60
N TYR A 191 -14.38 37.77 5.86
CA TYR A 191 -15.45 37.25 6.69
C TYR A 191 -15.10 37.27 8.19
N ASP A 192 -16.06 37.60 9.04
CA ASP A 192 -15.95 37.38 10.48
C ASP A 192 -16.33 35.94 10.81
N LEU A 193 -15.33 35.06 10.97
CA LEU A 193 -15.55 33.63 11.23
C LEU A 193 -16.17 33.34 12.61
N THR A 194 -16.31 34.35 13.48
CA THR A 194 -17.09 34.22 14.73
C THR A 194 -18.60 34.42 14.51
N SER A 195 -18.98 35.00 13.36
CA SER A 195 -20.34 35.35 12.97
C SER A 195 -21.02 34.23 12.19
N LYS A 196 -22.18 33.75 12.67
CA LYS A 196 -22.98 32.71 12.00
C LYS A 196 -23.34 33.04 10.53
N PRO A 197 -23.72 34.29 10.17
CA PRO A 197 -23.91 34.67 8.78
C PRO A 197 -22.72 34.39 7.87
N ASP A 198 -21.52 34.73 8.32
CA ASP A 198 -20.30 34.60 7.52
C ASP A 198 -19.79 33.16 7.47
N GLN A 199 -19.96 32.39 8.55
CA GLN A 199 -19.78 30.94 8.53
C GLN A 199 -20.65 30.28 7.44
N ARG A 200 -21.93 30.67 7.32
CA ARG A 200 -22.84 30.16 6.27
C ARG A 200 -22.46 30.62 4.86
N ARG A 201 -21.81 31.78 4.72
CA ARG A 201 -21.29 32.24 3.43
C ARG A 201 -20.09 31.39 3.03
N LEU A 202 -19.15 31.17 3.96
CA LEU A 202 -18.02 30.29 3.74
C LEU A 202 -18.46 28.87 3.36
N GLU A 203 -19.40 28.26 4.10
CA GLU A 203 -19.97 26.95 3.76
C GLU A 203 -20.51 26.86 2.32
N LYS A 204 -21.04 27.96 1.77
CA LYS A 204 -21.49 28.01 0.37
C LYS A 204 -20.33 28.12 -0.60
N LEU A 205 -19.29 28.90 -0.29
CA LEU A 205 -18.07 29.00 -1.10
C LEU A 205 -17.37 27.64 -1.23
N LEU A 206 -17.34 26.89 -0.13
CA LEU A 206 -16.66 25.58 -0.01
C LEU A 206 -17.42 24.43 -0.68
N LYS A 207 -18.57 24.67 -1.33
CA LYS A 207 -19.27 23.61 -2.06
C LYS A 207 -18.36 23.03 -3.15
N PRO A 208 -18.30 21.69 -3.28
CA PRO A 208 -17.47 21.04 -4.29
C PRO A 208 -17.98 21.39 -5.69
N HIS A 209 -17.05 21.51 -6.64
CA HIS A 209 -17.36 21.69 -8.05
C HIS A 209 -17.63 20.34 -8.74
N ASP A 210 -18.24 20.37 -9.92
CA ASP A 210 -18.75 19.18 -10.62
C ASP A 210 -17.64 18.18 -10.99
N ASP A 211 -16.44 18.66 -11.32
CA ASP A 211 -15.31 17.79 -11.66
C ASP A 211 -14.80 17.01 -10.44
N LEU A 212 -14.70 17.65 -9.26
CA LEU A 212 -14.33 16.97 -8.01
C LEU A 212 -15.37 15.92 -7.62
N VAL A 213 -16.67 16.22 -7.80
CA VAL A 213 -17.75 15.23 -7.63
C VAL A 213 -17.59 14.06 -8.60
N SER A 214 -17.22 14.33 -9.85
CA SER A 214 -17.02 13.30 -10.88
C SER A 214 -15.82 12.40 -10.56
N LEU A 215 -14.72 12.96 -10.06
CA LEU A 215 -13.54 12.21 -9.61
C LEU A 215 -13.85 11.35 -8.37
N ALA A 216 -14.56 11.88 -7.39
CA ALA A 216 -15.00 11.11 -6.23
C ALA A 216 -15.94 9.95 -6.61
N ASN A 217 -16.79 10.15 -7.62
CA ASN A 217 -17.63 9.07 -8.16
C ASN A 217 -16.80 8.04 -8.94
N LEU A 218 -15.81 8.48 -9.73
CA LEU A 218 -14.90 7.58 -10.44
C LEU A 218 -14.17 6.64 -9.48
N ALA A 219 -13.66 7.16 -8.36
CA ALA A 219 -12.97 6.36 -7.34
C ALA A 219 -13.88 5.31 -6.67
N GLU A 220 -15.14 5.68 -6.39
CA GLU A 220 -16.10 4.71 -5.85
C GLU A 220 -16.45 3.62 -6.86
N LEU A 221 -16.64 3.99 -8.13
CA LEU A 221 -17.01 3.06 -9.18
C LEU A 221 -15.85 2.14 -9.57
N SER A 222 -14.61 2.63 -9.55
CA SER A 222 -13.43 1.77 -9.79
C SER A 222 -13.35 0.68 -8.71
N ARG A 223 -13.54 1.05 -7.44
CA ARG A 223 -13.64 0.09 -6.33
C ARG A 223 -14.72 -0.96 -6.54
N ASP A 224 -15.91 -0.54 -6.97
CA ASP A 224 -17.01 -1.48 -7.25
C ASP A 224 -16.66 -2.44 -8.38
N GLU A 225 -16.00 -1.96 -9.42
CA GLU A 225 -15.54 -2.81 -10.51
C GLU A 225 -14.44 -3.77 -10.08
N TYR A 226 -13.48 -3.37 -9.24
CA TYR A 226 -12.49 -4.29 -8.67
C TYR A 226 -13.16 -5.36 -7.80
N MET A 227 -14.16 -4.98 -7.00
CA MET A 227 -14.94 -5.93 -6.21
C MET A 227 -15.75 -6.88 -7.10
N ARG A 228 -16.38 -6.39 -8.17
CA ARG A 228 -17.11 -7.21 -9.13
C ARG A 228 -16.17 -8.18 -9.86
N PHE A 229 -15.01 -7.67 -10.28
CA PHE A 229 -13.97 -8.41 -10.98
C PHE A 229 -13.40 -9.56 -10.15
N THR A 230 -13.07 -9.29 -8.89
CA THR A 230 -12.51 -10.29 -7.96
C THR A 230 -13.57 -11.18 -7.31
N GLY A 231 -14.83 -10.73 -7.30
CA GLY A 231 -15.90 -11.31 -6.48
C GLY A 231 -15.79 -10.94 -5.00
N ALA A 232 -14.88 -10.03 -4.62
CA ALA A 232 -14.75 -9.52 -3.26
C ALA A 232 -16.08 -8.94 -2.77
N LYS A 233 -16.43 -9.25 -1.52
CA LYS A 233 -17.65 -8.75 -0.89
C LYS A 233 -17.28 -7.64 0.09
N SER A 234 -18.23 -6.81 0.47
CA SER A 234 -17.97 -5.71 1.43
C SER A 234 -17.41 -6.18 2.77
N LYS A 235 -17.68 -7.43 3.18
CA LYS A 235 -17.10 -8.04 4.39
C LYS A 235 -15.60 -8.38 4.27
N SER A 236 -15.08 -8.44 3.05
CA SER A 236 -13.67 -8.72 2.75
C SER A 236 -12.83 -7.46 2.80
N ILE A 237 -13.44 -6.28 2.84
CA ILE A 237 -12.74 -5.01 2.94
C ILE A 237 -12.85 -4.47 4.37
N PRO A 238 -11.75 -3.99 4.99
CA PRO A 238 -11.80 -3.34 6.29
C PRO A 238 -12.83 -2.22 6.31
N LYS A 239 -13.68 -2.22 7.34
CA LYS A 239 -14.67 -1.16 7.53
C LYS A 239 -14.01 0.07 8.14
N GLY A 240 -14.45 1.25 7.72
CA GLY A 240 -14.02 2.52 8.30
C GLY A 240 -12.72 3.08 7.72
N LYS A 241 -11.94 2.29 6.96
CA LYS A 241 -10.79 2.82 6.24
C LYS A 241 -11.22 3.76 5.10
N ILE A 242 -10.46 4.83 4.93
CA ILE A 242 -10.65 5.85 3.90
C ILE A 242 -9.37 5.93 3.06
N SER A 243 -9.48 5.61 1.78
CA SER A 243 -8.39 5.77 0.81
C SER A 243 -8.25 7.23 0.39
N LYS A 244 -7.03 7.76 0.36
CA LYS A 244 -6.75 9.13 -0.09
C LYS A 244 -6.26 9.13 -1.53
N VAL A 245 -6.83 10.00 -2.35
CA VAL A 245 -6.47 10.13 -3.77
C VAL A 245 -6.28 11.61 -4.12
N PHE A 246 -5.14 11.95 -4.69
CA PHE A 246 -4.80 13.28 -5.17
C PHE A 246 -4.79 13.30 -6.69
N PHE A 247 -5.52 14.25 -7.29
CA PHE A 247 -5.47 14.50 -8.73
C PHE A 247 -4.97 15.92 -8.96
N PHE A 248 -3.87 16.04 -9.69
CA PHE A 248 -3.27 17.33 -10.05
C PHE A 248 -3.61 17.71 -11.49
N THR A 249 -3.86 19.00 -11.73
CA THR A 249 -3.99 19.51 -13.10
C THR A 249 -2.66 19.44 -13.83
N ASN A 250 -1.56 19.76 -13.14
CA ASN A 250 -0.24 19.94 -13.74
C ASN A 250 0.82 19.02 -13.11
N GLU A 251 1.79 18.64 -13.92
CA GLU A 251 2.94 17.80 -13.53
C GLU A 251 3.81 18.45 -12.45
N SER A 252 4.00 19.78 -12.49
CA SER A 252 4.83 20.50 -11.51
C SER A 252 4.31 20.37 -10.09
N ASP A 253 2.99 20.49 -9.91
CA ASP A 253 2.35 20.43 -8.60
C ASP A 253 2.38 19.00 -8.06
N PHE A 254 2.23 18.00 -8.95
CA PHE A 254 2.39 16.59 -8.63
C PHE A 254 3.79 16.26 -8.10
N HIS A 255 4.85 16.72 -8.77
CA HIS A 255 6.22 16.46 -8.32
C HIS A 255 6.54 17.25 -7.05
N SER A 256 6.15 18.53 -6.96
CA SER A 256 6.36 19.32 -5.74
C SER A 256 5.72 18.65 -4.53
N TYR A 257 4.49 18.17 -4.68
CA TYR A 257 3.81 17.49 -3.59
C TYR A 257 4.40 16.11 -3.26
N ALA A 258 4.89 15.37 -4.26
CA ALA A 258 5.63 14.13 -4.02
C ALA A 258 6.86 14.37 -3.13
N MET A 259 7.60 15.46 -3.38
CA MET A 259 8.75 15.86 -2.57
C MET A 259 8.34 16.24 -1.14
N ASP A 260 7.23 16.97 -0.98
CA ASP A 260 6.70 17.32 0.34
C ASP A 260 6.31 16.06 1.16
N CYS A 261 5.90 15.00 0.46
CA CYS A 261 5.60 13.69 1.01
C CYS A 261 6.84 12.79 1.19
N GLY A 262 8.05 13.33 1.07
CA GLY A 262 9.30 12.60 1.33
C GLY A 262 9.82 11.78 0.14
N GLY A 263 9.27 11.98 -1.07
CA GLY A 263 9.85 11.44 -2.30
C GLY A 263 11.23 12.04 -2.59
N ASP A 264 12.07 11.29 -3.30
CA ASP A 264 13.42 11.69 -3.71
C ASP A 264 13.47 12.43 -5.05
N GLY A 265 12.32 12.54 -5.73
CA GLY A 265 12.17 13.19 -7.03
C GLY A 265 12.27 12.23 -8.21
N ASP A 266 12.55 10.93 -8.00
CA ASP A 266 12.70 9.91 -9.05
C ASP A 266 11.36 9.44 -9.66
N THR A 267 10.35 10.31 -9.59
CA THR A 267 9.03 10.13 -10.22
C THR A 267 8.98 10.72 -11.63
N GLU A 268 10.10 11.30 -12.11
CA GLU A 268 10.27 11.76 -13.48
C GLU A 268 9.88 10.63 -14.44
N ASN A 269 8.83 10.84 -15.25
CA ASN A 269 8.22 9.89 -16.20
C ASN A 269 7.08 8.99 -15.68
N THR A 270 6.52 9.23 -14.50
CA THR A 270 5.30 8.53 -14.04
C THR A 270 4.08 9.47 -14.09
N LEU A 271 2.92 9.01 -14.56
CA LEU A 271 1.67 9.79 -14.55
C LEU A 271 0.94 9.74 -13.18
N GLY A 272 1.40 8.87 -12.30
CA GLY A 272 0.88 8.66 -10.95
C GLY A 272 1.51 7.45 -10.27
N PHE A 273 1.31 7.33 -8.97
CA PHE A 273 1.75 6.19 -8.16
C PHE A 273 0.89 6.03 -6.91
N TYR A 274 0.80 4.80 -6.41
CA TYR A 274 0.32 4.49 -5.07
C TYR A 274 1.48 4.31 -4.08
N ASP A 275 1.44 5.02 -2.95
CA ASP A 275 2.37 4.83 -1.84
C ASP A 275 1.78 3.85 -0.81
N PRO A 276 2.32 2.62 -0.67
CA PRO A 276 1.82 1.63 0.29
C PRO A 276 2.25 1.92 1.73
N THR A 277 3.19 2.81 1.98
CA THR A 277 3.64 3.18 3.33
C THR A 277 2.71 4.23 3.92
N LEU A 278 2.51 5.34 3.21
CA LEU A 278 1.67 6.47 3.63
C LEU A 278 0.21 6.33 3.18
N LYS A 279 -0.11 5.30 2.38
CA LYS A 279 -1.46 4.89 1.98
C LYS A 279 -2.22 5.96 1.20
N TYR A 280 -1.56 6.55 0.20
CA TYR A 280 -2.20 7.52 -0.69
C TYR A 280 -1.86 7.24 -2.15
N LEU A 281 -2.77 7.62 -3.03
CA LEU A 281 -2.60 7.59 -4.47
C LEU A 281 -2.48 9.04 -4.97
N GLN A 282 -1.52 9.33 -5.83
CA GLN A 282 -1.44 10.63 -6.52
C GLN A 282 -1.22 10.47 -8.01
N LEU A 283 -1.88 11.31 -8.81
CA LEU A 283 -1.76 11.36 -10.27
C LEU A 283 -1.85 12.80 -10.79
N TYR A 284 -1.39 13.04 -12.01
CA TYR A 284 -1.65 14.30 -12.72
C TYR A 284 -2.25 14.11 -14.11
N SER A 285 -2.99 15.10 -14.60
CA SER A 285 -3.58 15.10 -15.94
C SER A 285 -2.53 15.39 -17.00
N GLN A 286 -2.24 14.43 -17.88
CA GLN A 286 -1.25 14.61 -18.93
C GLN A 286 -1.58 15.80 -19.86
N PRO A 287 -0.66 16.77 -20.05
CA PRO A 287 -0.89 17.91 -20.93
C PRO A 287 -1.15 17.50 -22.39
N GLY A 288 -2.03 18.24 -23.07
CA GLY A 288 -2.24 18.08 -24.53
C GLY A 288 -3.02 16.82 -24.94
N ALA A 289 -3.64 16.10 -23.99
CA ALA A 289 -4.44 14.93 -24.30
C ALA A 289 -5.62 15.24 -25.23
N LYS A 290 -5.78 14.44 -26.29
CA LYS A 290 -6.85 14.59 -27.28
C LYS A 290 -8.24 14.23 -26.75
N SER A 291 -8.29 13.43 -25.69
CA SER A 291 -9.53 13.00 -25.03
C SER A 291 -9.36 13.05 -23.52
N GLN A 292 -10.46 13.43 -22.85
CA GLN A 292 -10.51 13.54 -21.40
C GLN A 292 -11.71 12.79 -20.84
N VAL A 293 -11.57 12.32 -19.60
CA VAL A 293 -12.62 11.72 -18.79
C VAL A 293 -12.53 12.34 -17.41
N CYS A 294 -13.62 12.93 -16.90
CA CYS A 294 -13.63 13.61 -15.60
C CYS A 294 -12.53 14.69 -15.47
N GLY A 295 -12.23 15.43 -16.56
CA GLY A 295 -11.17 16.44 -16.58
C GLY A 295 -9.74 15.89 -16.71
N LEU A 296 -9.57 14.56 -16.65
CA LEU A 296 -8.26 13.90 -16.75
C LEU A 296 -7.98 13.38 -18.16
N ALA A 297 -6.72 13.43 -18.57
CA ALA A 297 -6.24 12.74 -19.77
C ALA A 297 -6.55 11.23 -19.73
N ARG A 298 -6.81 10.62 -20.89
CA ARG A 298 -7.10 9.19 -20.97
C ARG A 298 -5.96 8.31 -20.43
N ASP A 299 -4.71 8.70 -20.66
CA ASP A 299 -3.54 7.94 -20.18
C ASP A 299 -3.41 8.02 -18.65
N THR A 300 -3.76 9.17 -18.05
CA THR A 300 -3.90 9.33 -16.61
C THR A 300 -4.99 8.44 -16.04
N ILE A 301 -6.11 8.26 -16.77
CA ILE A 301 -7.19 7.36 -16.35
C ILE A 301 -6.73 5.91 -16.32
N ASP A 302 -5.99 5.47 -17.34
CA ASP A 302 -5.44 4.10 -17.35
C ASP A 302 -4.47 3.89 -16.17
N THR A 303 -3.62 4.88 -15.89
CA THR A 303 -2.73 4.89 -14.71
C THR A 303 -3.52 4.87 -13.41
N PHE A 304 -4.62 5.63 -13.32
CA PHE A 304 -5.50 5.61 -12.15
C PHE A 304 -6.08 4.22 -11.88
N PHE A 305 -6.43 3.45 -12.91
CA PHE A 305 -6.93 2.09 -12.71
C PHE A 305 -5.83 1.11 -12.31
N HIS A 306 -4.61 1.29 -12.84
CA HIS A 306 -3.44 0.50 -12.47
C HIS A 306 -3.06 0.76 -11.01
N GLU A 307 -2.81 2.00 -10.63
CA GLU A 307 -2.42 2.37 -9.26
C GLU A 307 -3.57 2.20 -8.26
N GLY A 308 -4.81 2.44 -8.70
CA GLY A 308 -6.01 2.18 -7.94
C GLY A 308 -6.20 0.70 -7.61
N TRP A 309 -5.66 -0.21 -8.44
CA TRP A 309 -5.62 -1.63 -8.13
C TRP A 309 -4.68 -1.92 -6.96
N HIS A 310 -3.46 -1.39 -6.95
CA HIS A 310 -2.53 -1.56 -5.83
C HIS A 310 -3.14 -1.05 -4.52
N GLN A 311 -3.74 0.14 -4.55
CA GLN A 311 -4.46 0.69 -3.40
C GLN A 311 -5.61 -0.23 -2.93
N PHE A 312 -6.37 -0.80 -3.87
CA PHE A 312 -7.45 -1.73 -3.56
C PHE A 312 -6.95 -3.05 -2.98
N PHE A 313 -5.88 -3.61 -3.55
CA PHE A 313 -5.37 -4.92 -3.18
C PHE A 313 -4.63 -4.89 -1.83
N ASP A 314 -3.89 -3.83 -1.56
CA ASP A 314 -3.26 -3.56 -0.26
C ASP A 314 -4.29 -3.41 0.87
N MET A 315 -5.47 -2.84 0.58
CA MET A 315 -6.59 -2.87 1.54
C MET A 315 -7.11 -4.27 1.83
N ILE A 316 -6.85 -5.27 0.99
CA ILE A 316 -7.33 -6.64 1.15
C ILE A 316 -6.30 -7.48 1.88
N THR A 317 -5.03 -7.39 1.48
CA THR A 317 -3.96 -8.22 2.00
C THR A 317 -2.62 -7.49 2.00
N GLU A 318 -1.75 -7.85 2.93
CA GLU A 318 -0.34 -7.43 2.95
C GLU A 318 0.56 -8.40 2.15
N GLN A 319 -0.01 -9.53 1.69
CA GLN A 319 0.68 -10.53 0.87
C GLN A 319 0.47 -10.22 -0.61
N THR A 320 1.31 -9.35 -1.17
CA THR A 320 1.21 -8.86 -2.55
C THR A 320 2.36 -9.38 -3.44
N PRO A 321 2.30 -10.64 -3.94
CA PRO A 321 3.29 -11.14 -4.90
C PRO A 321 3.40 -10.20 -6.10
N VAL A 322 4.60 -9.65 -6.33
CA VAL A 322 4.84 -8.62 -7.35
C VAL A 322 4.31 -9.03 -8.73
N TRP A 323 4.56 -10.26 -9.17
CA TRP A 323 4.10 -10.75 -10.47
C TRP A 323 2.57 -10.82 -10.60
N PHE A 324 1.87 -11.10 -9.50
CA PHE A 324 0.42 -11.25 -9.48
C PHE A 324 -0.25 -9.89 -9.37
N ASP A 325 0.28 -9.04 -8.50
CA ASP A 325 -0.22 -7.70 -8.28
C ASP A 325 -0.06 -6.84 -9.55
N GLU A 326 1.15 -6.80 -10.11
CA GLU A 326 1.43 -6.07 -11.35
C GLU A 326 0.70 -6.66 -12.56
N GLY A 327 0.58 -7.99 -12.63
CA GLY A 327 -0.17 -8.64 -13.70
C GLY A 327 -1.65 -8.27 -13.70
N LEU A 328 -2.26 -8.16 -12.51
CA LEU A 328 -3.63 -7.71 -12.35
C LEU A 328 -3.76 -6.19 -12.55
N ALA A 329 -2.83 -5.39 -12.06
CA ALA A 329 -2.78 -3.94 -12.26
C ALA A 329 -2.71 -3.58 -13.76
N GLU A 330 -1.82 -4.22 -14.52
CA GLU A 330 -1.74 -4.09 -15.98
C GLU A 330 -3.01 -4.57 -16.68
N PHE A 331 -3.62 -5.66 -16.20
CA PHE A 331 -4.85 -6.18 -16.78
C PHE A 331 -6.02 -5.21 -16.60
N VAL A 332 -6.22 -4.66 -15.40
CA VAL A 332 -7.33 -3.73 -15.12
C VAL A 332 -7.03 -2.29 -15.52
N GLY A 333 -5.76 -1.91 -15.65
CA GLY A 333 -5.32 -0.56 -16.00
C GLY A 333 -5.88 -0.09 -17.34
N TYR A 334 -6.01 -0.98 -18.32
CA TYR A 334 -6.72 -0.66 -19.56
C TYR A 334 -8.23 -0.74 -19.36
N ALA A 335 -8.81 0.40 -18.99
CA ALA A 335 -10.24 0.55 -18.75
C ALA A 335 -10.91 1.43 -19.81
N ASP A 336 -12.18 1.16 -20.12
CA ASP A 336 -13.03 2.08 -20.86
C ASP A 336 -14.08 2.70 -19.95
N VAL A 337 -14.01 4.02 -19.83
CA VAL A 337 -14.87 4.81 -18.96
C VAL A 337 -15.88 5.55 -19.82
N LYS A 338 -17.15 5.18 -19.68
CA LYS A 338 -18.30 5.75 -20.40
C LYS A 338 -19.11 6.63 -19.45
N ASN A 339 -19.88 7.55 -20.03
CA ASN A 339 -20.84 8.39 -19.29
C ASN A 339 -20.21 9.15 -18.11
N LYS A 340 -19.07 9.82 -18.32
CA LYS A 340 -18.35 10.60 -17.29
C LYS A 340 -18.08 9.80 -16.00
N GLY A 341 -17.58 8.58 -16.12
CA GLY A 341 -17.27 7.73 -14.97
C GLY A 341 -18.36 6.73 -14.59
N ALA A 342 -19.61 6.94 -15.02
CA ALA A 342 -20.75 6.14 -14.53
C ALA A 342 -20.76 4.67 -15.00
N LYS A 343 -19.97 4.31 -16.01
CA LYS A 343 -19.80 2.93 -16.45
C LYS A 343 -18.34 2.66 -16.78
N ILE A 344 -17.79 1.60 -16.21
CA ILE A 344 -16.39 1.20 -16.35
C ILE A 344 -16.34 -0.23 -16.89
N GLU A 345 -15.44 -0.47 -17.83
CA GLU A 345 -15.15 -1.78 -18.40
C GLU A 345 -13.65 -2.05 -18.28
N LEU A 346 -13.26 -3.05 -17.47
CA LEU A 346 -11.86 -3.41 -17.19
C LEU A 346 -11.40 -4.59 -18.05
N GLY A 347 -10.08 -4.79 -18.17
CA GLY A 347 -9.53 -6.00 -18.79
C GLY A 347 -9.48 -5.96 -20.31
N LEU A 348 -9.36 -4.77 -20.90
CA LEU A 348 -9.40 -4.60 -22.35
C LEU A 348 -8.12 -5.14 -23.00
N LEU A 349 -8.28 -5.87 -24.10
CA LEU A 349 -7.15 -6.30 -24.92
C LEU A 349 -6.73 -5.17 -25.86
N VAL A 350 -5.65 -4.48 -25.52
CA VAL A 350 -5.07 -3.44 -26.36
C VAL A 350 -4.01 -4.06 -27.27
N ARG A 351 -4.34 -4.19 -28.57
CA ARG A 351 -3.44 -4.76 -29.60
C ARG A 351 -2.62 -3.70 -30.34
N VAL A 352 -3.12 -2.47 -30.45
CA VAL A 352 -2.44 -1.31 -31.08
C VAL A 352 -2.95 -0.05 -30.39
N ARG A 353 -2.05 0.85 -29.97
CA ARG A 353 -2.39 2.20 -29.50
C ARG A 353 -1.45 3.22 -30.13
N GLY A 354 -1.75 3.62 -31.37
CA GLY A 354 -0.88 4.52 -32.13
C GLY A 354 0.47 3.88 -32.42
N GLU A 355 1.57 4.52 -32.03
CA GLU A 355 2.95 4.08 -32.26
C GLU A 355 3.56 3.31 -31.07
N HIS A 356 2.81 3.08 -29.98
CA HIS A 356 3.35 2.45 -28.77
C HIS A 356 3.37 0.92 -28.83
N TYR A 357 4.53 0.34 -28.49
CA TYR A 357 4.73 -1.10 -28.34
C TYR A 357 4.00 -1.63 -27.12
N THR A 358 3.03 -2.53 -27.34
CA THR A 358 2.11 -2.99 -26.31
C THR A 358 2.63 -4.20 -25.52
N ARG A 359 2.04 -4.48 -24.35
CA ARG A 359 2.29 -5.75 -23.62
C ARG A 359 1.99 -6.98 -24.47
N TYR A 360 0.98 -6.88 -25.35
CA TYR A 360 0.61 -7.93 -26.30
C TYR A 360 1.74 -8.24 -27.30
N GLU A 361 2.33 -7.22 -27.93
CA GLU A 361 3.42 -7.42 -28.88
C GLU A 361 4.67 -7.94 -28.16
N ARG A 362 5.02 -7.31 -27.03
CA ARG A 362 6.19 -7.69 -26.23
C ARG A 362 6.16 -9.14 -25.80
N ILE A 363 5.04 -9.65 -25.30
CA ILE A 363 5.02 -11.04 -24.85
C ILE A 363 5.14 -12.04 -26.01
N ARG A 364 4.59 -11.71 -27.18
CA ARG A 364 4.70 -12.57 -28.38
C ARG A 364 6.13 -12.63 -28.90
N GLU A 365 6.84 -11.51 -28.90
CA GLU A 365 8.27 -11.46 -29.18
C GLU A 365 9.05 -12.33 -28.20
N CYS A 366 8.84 -12.14 -26.89
CA CYS A 366 9.55 -12.90 -25.85
C CYS A 366 9.34 -14.42 -25.98
N ILE A 367 8.10 -14.85 -26.30
CA ILE A 367 7.78 -16.26 -26.53
C ILE A 367 8.45 -16.79 -27.81
N THR A 368 8.56 -15.97 -28.85
CA THR A 368 9.17 -16.35 -30.14
C THR A 368 10.68 -16.49 -29.99
N GLU A 369 11.31 -15.60 -29.25
CA GLU A 369 12.75 -15.60 -28.98
C GLU A 369 13.16 -16.59 -27.88
N GLY A 370 12.21 -17.05 -27.06
CA GLY A 370 12.47 -17.91 -25.91
C GLY A 370 13.09 -17.16 -24.73
N SER A 371 12.89 -15.84 -24.64
CA SER A 371 13.40 -14.96 -23.59
C SER A 371 12.45 -14.77 -22.41
N TYR A 372 11.24 -15.35 -22.45
CA TYR A 372 10.32 -15.38 -21.31
C TYR A 372 10.90 -16.20 -20.13
N ILE A 373 10.45 -15.89 -18.91
CA ILE A 373 10.92 -16.56 -17.70
C ILE A 373 10.04 -17.78 -17.42
N PRO A 374 10.61 -18.97 -17.13
CA PRO A 374 9.80 -20.13 -16.80
C PRO A 374 8.88 -19.89 -15.59
N PHE A 375 7.65 -20.39 -15.66
CA PHE A 375 6.62 -20.23 -14.62
C PHE A 375 7.10 -20.74 -13.25
N SER A 376 7.89 -21.83 -13.21
CA SER A 376 8.46 -22.37 -11.98
C SER A 376 9.34 -21.39 -11.22
N LYS A 377 9.98 -20.45 -11.94
CA LYS A 377 10.73 -19.33 -11.36
C LYS A 377 9.85 -18.10 -11.18
N PHE A 378 9.07 -17.71 -12.20
CA PHE A 378 8.35 -16.44 -12.23
C PHE A 378 7.32 -16.30 -11.10
N PHE A 379 6.64 -17.39 -10.73
CA PHE A 379 5.65 -17.38 -9.65
C PHE A 379 6.25 -17.17 -8.25
N ARG A 380 7.58 -17.21 -8.13
CA ARG A 380 8.36 -16.99 -6.90
C ARG A 380 9.24 -15.75 -6.98
N PHE A 381 8.96 -14.84 -7.91
CA PHE A 381 9.72 -13.61 -8.05
C PHE A 381 9.57 -12.73 -6.80
N THR A 382 10.72 -12.40 -6.21
CA THR A 382 10.81 -11.35 -5.20
C THR A 382 10.88 -9.98 -5.88
N SER A 383 10.72 -8.90 -5.10
CA SER A 383 10.96 -7.54 -5.62
C SER A 383 12.37 -7.36 -6.15
N ARG A 384 13.37 -8.07 -5.60
CA ARG A 384 14.75 -8.05 -6.13
C ARG A 384 14.82 -8.71 -7.50
N ASP A 385 14.17 -9.86 -7.67
CA ASP A 385 14.14 -10.54 -8.97
C ASP A 385 13.42 -9.70 -10.03
N TRP A 386 12.29 -9.09 -9.64
CA TRP A 386 11.50 -8.20 -10.50
C TRP A 386 12.30 -7.01 -11.02
N ASN A 387 13.13 -6.40 -10.19
CA ASN A 387 13.95 -5.24 -10.55
C ASN A 387 15.29 -5.62 -11.22
N SER A 388 15.50 -6.90 -11.52
CA SER A 388 16.71 -7.38 -12.22
C SER A 388 16.42 -7.68 -13.69
N GLY A 389 17.39 -7.50 -14.59
CA GLY A 389 17.20 -7.82 -16.01
C GLY A 389 16.25 -6.86 -16.74
N ASP A 390 15.50 -7.36 -17.74
CA ASP A 390 14.55 -6.54 -18.51
C ASP A 390 13.18 -6.53 -17.84
N VAL A 391 12.95 -5.51 -17.01
CA VAL A 391 11.71 -5.28 -16.28
C VAL A 391 10.49 -5.20 -17.20
N ASN A 392 10.64 -4.75 -18.46
CA ASN A 392 9.52 -4.70 -19.40
C ASN A 392 8.98 -6.09 -19.75
N ILE A 393 9.85 -7.11 -19.77
CA ILE A 393 9.45 -8.51 -19.97
C ILE A 393 8.62 -8.97 -18.77
N HIS A 394 8.99 -8.56 -17.55
CA HIS A 394 8.28 -8.96 -16.34
C HIS A 394 6.83 -8.45 -16.36
N TYR A 395 6.61 -7.17 -16.64
CA TYR A 395 5.27 -6.61 -16.78
C TYR A 395 4.48 -7.28 -17.92
N ALA A 396 5.08 -7.46 -19.10
CA ALA A 396 4.40 -8.10 -20.23
C ALA A 396 4.01 -9.55 -19.93
N GLN A 397 4.90 -10.30 -19.26
CA GLN A 397 4.64 -11.67 -18.87
C GLN A 397 3.56 -11.74 -17.78
N ALA A 398 3.65 -10.93 -16.72
CA ALA A 398 2.64 -10.83 -15.66
C ALA A 398 1.25 -10.51 -16.21
N TRP A 399 1.14 -9.46 -17.04
CA TRP A 399 -0.09 -9.11 -17.73
C TRP A 399 -0.65 -10.27 -18.55
N SER A 400 0.20 -10.95 -19.32
CA SER A 400 -0.24 -12.03 -20.20
C SER A 400 -0.72 -13.27 -19.43
N ILE A 401 -0.17 -13.51 -18.24
CA ILE A 401 -0.58 -14.59 -17.33
C ILE A 401 -1.97 -14.26 -16.76
N ALA A 402 -2.16 -13.03 -16.26
CA ALA A 402 -3.45 -12.55 -15.79
C ALA A 402 -4.52 -12.63 -16.90
N TYR A 403 -4.20 -12.12 -18.09
CA TYR A 403 -5.09 -12.17 -19.23
C TYR A 403 -5.44 -13.61 -19.64
N PHE A 404 -4.45 -14.51 -19.72
CA PHE A 404 -4.69 -15.92 -20.03
C PHE A 404 -5.54 -16.62 -18.96
N ALA A 405 -5.30 -16.36 -17.68
CA ALA A 405 -6.12 -16.91 -16.60
C ALA A 405 -7.58 -16.47 -16.70
N LEU A 406 -7.82 -15.18 -16.95
CA LEU A 406 -9.14 -14.57 -16.82
C LEU A 406 -9.95 -14.64 -18.11
N GLN A 407 -9.31 -14.48 -19.27
CA GLN A 407 -9.95 -14.43 -20.59
C GLN A 407 -9.60 -15.64 -21.48
N GLY A 408 -8.55 -16.40 -21.14
CA GLY A 408 -8.17 -17.61 -21.86
C GLY A 408 -9.12 -18.79 -21.64
N THR A 409 -8.81 -19.93 -22.24
CA THR A 409 -9.70 -21.09 -22.30
C THR A 409 -9.42 -22.17 -21.24
N ASP A 410 -8.31 -22.08 -20.49
CA ASP A 410 -7.98 -23.07 -19.44
C ASP A 410 -8.75 -22.77 -18.15
N SER A 411 -9.89 -23.45 -17.97
CA SER A 411 -10.75 -23.29 -16.81
C SER A 411 -10.10 -23.76 -15.50
N GLY A 412 -9.15 -24.70 -15.57
CA GLY A 412 -8.36 -25.14 -14.42
C GLY A 412 -7.46 -24.02 -13.92
N PHE A 413 -6.73 -23.38 -14.85
CA PHE A 413 -5.83 -22.27 -14.52
C PHE A 413 -6.62 -21.10 -13.95
N ARG A 414 -7.73 -20.74 -14.59
CA ARG A 414 -8.64 -19.70 -14.08
C ARG A 414 -9.04 -19.96 -12.64
N LYS A 415 -9.47 -21.18 -12.32
CA LYS A 415 -9.91 -21.56 -10.98
C LYS A 415 -8.81 -21.39 -9.94
N ASP A 416 -7.59 -21.86 -10.23
CA ASP A 416 -6.47 -21.76 -9.30
C ASP A 416 -5.96 -20.32 -9.16
N TYR A 417 -5.90 -19.57 -10.26
CA TYR A 417 -5.55 -18.16 -10.27
C TYR A 417 -6.53 -17.32 -9.45
N SER A 418 -7.84 -17.58 -9.59
CA SER A 418 -8.85 -16.95 -8.72
C SER A 418 -8.72 -17.41 -7.27
N LYS A 419 -8.39 -18.70 -7.02
CA LYS A 419 -8.19 -19.20 -5.65
C LYS A 419 -6.99 -18.52 -4.98
N LEU A 420 -5.91 -18.23 -5.70
CA LEU A 420 -4.74 -17.49 -5.19
C LEU A 420 -5.16 -16.17 -4.54
N PHE A 421 -5.93 -15.33 -5.25
CA PHE A 421 -6.47 -14.08 -4.69
C PHE A 421 -7.17 -14.28 -3.34
N TRP A 422 -8.03 -15.31 -3.25
CA TRP A 422 -8.81 -15.58 -2.04
C TRP A 422 -7.97 -16.11 -0.90
N GLU A 423 -6.94 -16.92 -1.16
CA GLU A 423 -6.03 -17.36 -0.11
C GLU A 423 -5.16 -16.20 0.38
N LEU A 424 -4.69 -15.32 -0.51
CA LEU A 424 -3.97 -14.09 -0.13
C LEU A 424 -4.85 -13.17 0.72
N SER A 425 -6.15 -13.04 0.39
CA SER A 425 -7.10 -12.24 1.19
C SER A 425 -7.32 -12.73 2.62
N LYS A 426 -6.88 -13.96 2.95
CA LYS A 426 -6.90 -14.51 4.32
C LYS A 426 -5.60 -14.25 5.08
N GLY A 427 -4.65 -13.52 4.49
CA GLY A 427 -3.34 -13.23 5.08
C GLY A 427 -2.41 -14.44 5.13
N ARG A 428 -2.64 -15.47 4.29
CA ARG A 428 -1.75 -16.64 4.21
C ARG A 428 -0.44 -16.27 3.50
N PRO A 429 0.72 -16.78 3.94
CA PRO A 429 2.00 -16.54 3.26
C PRO A 429 1.96 -16.93 1.80
N VAL A 430 2.47 -16.06 0.93
CA VAL A 430 2.44 -16.26 -0.53
C VAL A 430 3.10 -17.57 -0.96
N ASP A 431 4.26 -17.92 -0.41
CA ASP A 431 5.01 -19.11 -0.81
C ASP A 431 4.24 -20.41 -0.52
N GLU A 432 3.57 -20.47 0.64
CA GLU A 432 2.73 -21.63 1.00
C GLU A 432 1.55 -21.79 0.03
N ILE A 433 0.94 -20.68 -0.38
CA ILE A 433 -0.18 -20.70 -1.34
C ILE A 433 0.33 -21.12 -2.72
N VAL A 434 1.48 -20.59 -3.15
CA VAL A 434 2.08 -20.93 -4.45
C VAL A 434 2.42 -22.41 -4.52
N ASP A 435 3.03 -22.97 -3.47
CA ASP A 435 3.36 -24.39 -3.40
C ASP A 435 2.11 -25.29 -3.40
N GLU A 436 1.02 -24.87 -2.73
CA GLU A 436 -0.25 -25.61 -2.71
C GLU A 436 -0.99 -25.57 -4.07
N LEU A 437 -1.11 -24.38 -4.65
CA LEU A 437 -1.96 -24.16 -5.83
C LEU A 437 -1.25 -24.45 -7.15
N PHE A 438 0.07 -24.26 -7.17
CA PHE A 438 0.92 -24.30 -8.35
C PHE A 438 2.16 -25.18 -8.12
N PRO A 439 1.99 -26.49 -7.82
CA PRO A 439 3.10 -27.43 -7.80
C PRO A 439 3.73 -27.56 -9.20
N GLU A 440 4.98 -28.00 -9.25
CA GLU A 440 5.84 -27.95 -10.45
C GLU A 440 5.21 -28.61 -11.70
N ASP A 441 4.59 -29.77 -11.54
CA ASP A 441 3.93 -30.50 -12.63
C ASP A 441 2.76 -29.72 -13.22
N LYS A 442 2.03 -29.02 -12.35
CA LYS A 442 0.86 -28.21 -12.72
C LYS A 442 1.29 -26.88 -13.34
N LEU A 443 2.34 -26.24 -12.81
CA LEU A 443 2.94 -25.04 -13.43
C LEU A 443 3.42 -25.33 -14.84
N LYS A 444 4.10 -26.45 -15.06
CA LYS A 444 4.52 -26.87 -16.40
C LYS A 444 3.34 -27.02 -17.36
N ARG A 445 2.26 -27.67 -16.92
CA ARG A 445 1.01 -27.77 -17.71
C ARG A 445 0.45 -26.39 -18.05
N TYR A 446 0.43 -25.47 -17.09
CA TYR A 446 -0.09 -24.11 -17.29
C TYR A 446 0.78 -23.28 -18.23
N GLU A 447 2.08 -23.40 -18.11
CA GLU A 447 3.04 -22.76 -19.01
C GLU A 447 2.87 -23.27 -20.45
N GLU A 448 2.76 -24.57 -20.68
CA GLU A 448 2.53 -25.15 -22.01
C GLU A 448 1.22 -24.63 -22.64
N ALA A 449 0.16 -24.53 -21.84
CA ALA A 449 -1.13 -23.99 -22.28
C ALA A 449 -1.06 -22.49 -22.59
N TRP A 450 -0.38 -21.72 -21.75
CA TRP A 450 -0.15 -20.28 -21.93
C TRP A 450 0.69 -19.99 -23.18
N LEU A 451 1.79 -20.72 -23.38
CA LEU A 451 2.61 -20.64 -24.59
C LEU A 451 1.79 -20.93 -25.86
N LYS A 452 0.95 -21.98 -25.82
CA LYS A 452 0.07 -22.31 -26.94
C LYS A 452 -0.93 -21.19 -27.23
N TYR A 453 -1.53 -20.61 -26.19
CA TYR A 453 -2.49 -19.52 -26.32
C TYR A 453 -1.87 -18.31 -27.05
N TRP A 454 -0.72 -17.81 -26.59
CA TRP A 454 -0.10 -16.61 -27.15
C TRP A 454 0.61 -16.83 -28.49
N LYS A 455 0.96 -18.08 -28.84
CA LYS A 455 1.44 -18.42 -30.19
C LYS A 455 0.32 -18.43 -31.23
N THR A 456 -0.94 -18.58 -30.81
CA THR A 456 -2.09 -18.77 -31.72
C THR A 456 -3.08 -17.60 -31.75
N THR A 457 -2.92 -16.61 -30.86
CA THR A 457 -3.82 -15.44 -30.69
C THR A 457 -3.22 -14.17 -31.25
#